data_AF-A0A1V2NTZ2-F1
#
_entry.id   AF-A0A1V2NTZ2-F1
#
_cell.length_a   1.000
_cell.length_b   1.000
_cell.length_c   1.000
_cell.angle_alpha   90.00
_cell.angle_beta   90.00
_cell.angle_gamma   90.00
#
_symmetry.space_group_name_H-M   'P 1'
#
loop_
_entity.id
_entity.type
_entity.pdbx_description
1 polymer ?
#
loop_
_entity_poly.entity_id
_entity_poly.type
_entity_poly.pdbx_seq_one_letter_code
_entity_poly.pdbx_strand_id
1 'polypeptide(L)'
;MSTTAVMRPHAEDEYAGELAALAATDDRVRPPAWQLSPAAVVTYLLGGKAGDTEISPKYVGPRRLIEVAVATLATDRALLLLGVPGTAKTWVSEHLAAAICGDSTLLVQGTAGTAEEAIRYGWNYAQLIAQGPSEAALVPSPVQRAMAEAKIARIEELTRMPSDVQDALITILSEKSLPIPELAGEIQARKGFNVIATANDRDKGVNELSSALRRRFNTVVLPLPDSADDEVEIVSRRVAQLGASLELPPQDSALDEIRRVVTVFRELRSGRTEDGRTAVKSPSGTLSTAEAISVVTGGLALAAHFGDGVLRSYDVAGGILGAVVKDPSADRVVWSEYLETVVRERDGWSDFYRACRDLS
;
A
#
# COMPACT_ATOMS: atom_id res chain seq x y z
N MET A 1 -17.57 -6.28 25.20
CA MET A 1 -18.14 -5.85 23.91
C MET A 1 -17.96 -7.02 22.97
N SER A 2 -19.03 -7.46 22.31
CA SER A 2 -18.94 -8.50 21.27
C SER A 2 -17.83 -8.09 20.30
N THR A 3 -16.84 -8.94 20.06
CA THR A 3 -15.88 -8.79 18.97
C THR A 3 -16.67 -8.87 17.68
N THR A 4 -17.22 -7.74 17.25
CA THR A 4 -17.85 -7.58 15.95
C THR A 4 -16.79 -7.95 14.92
N ALA A 5 -17.04 -8.94 14.08
CA ALA A 5 -16.14 -9.29 13.00
C ALA A 5 -15.97 -8.06 12.11
N VAL A 6 -14.76 -7.47 12.12
CA VAL A 6 -14.42 -6.33 11.27
C VAL A 6 -13.97 -6.86 9.90
N MET A 7 -14.33 -6.16 8.83
CA MET A 7 -14.03 -6.58 7.45
C MET A 7 -12.53 -6.63 7.16
N ARG A 8 -11.77 -5.66 7.70
CA ARG A 8 -10.31 -5.60 7.57
C ARG A 8 -9.71 -5.21 8.93
N PRO A 9 -9.16 -6.17 9.69
CA PRO A 9 -8.41 -5.86 10.90
C PRO A 9 -7.16 -5.03 10.58
N HIS A 10 -6.64 -4.31 11.56
CA HIS A 10 -5.35 -3.63 11.42
C HIS A 10 -4.21 -4.66 11.40
N ALA A 11 -3.06 -4.30 10.82
CA ALA A 11 -1.92 -5.22 10.71
C ALA A 11 -1.43 -5.76 12.07
N GLU A 12 -1.47 -4.93 13.11
CA GLU A 12 -1.14 -5.32 14.49
C GLU A 12 -2.12 -6.35 15.07
N ASP A 13 -3.39 -6.33 14.64
CA ASP A 13 -4.42 -7.27 15.09
C ASP A 13 -4.38 -8.56 14.25
N GLU A 14 -4.32 -8.43 12.92
CA GLU A 14 -4.30 -9.55 11.97
C GLU A 14 -3.07 -10.45 12.19
N TYR A 15 -1.92 -9.85 12.45
CA TYR A 15 -0.65 -10.55 12.62
C TYR A 15 -0.14 -10.55 14.07
N ALA A 16 -1.05 -10.38 15.05
CA ALA A 16 -0.71 -10.32 16.46
C ALA A 16 0.13 -11.53 16.93
N GLY A 17 -0.20 -12.74 16.46
CA GLY A 17 0.53 -13.96 16.80
C GLY A 17 1.98 -13.97 16.28
N GLU A 18 2.18 -13.52 15.03
CA GLU A 18 3.52 -13.42 14.44
C GLU A 18 4.37 -12.33 15.11
N LEU A 19 3.76 -11.17 15.39
CA LEU A 19 4.41 -10.06 16.10
C LEU A 19 4.81 -10.46 17.53
N ALA A 20 3.94 -11.17 18.25
CA ALA A 20 4.24 -11.68 19.58
C ALA A 20 5.36 -12.71 19.57
N ALA A 21 5.38 -13.63 18.60
CA ALA A 21 6.45 -14.61 18.45
C ALA A 21 7.81 -13.96 18.17
N LEU A 22 7.83 -12.95 17.29
CA LEU A 22 9.03 -12.14 17.04
C LEU A 22 9.47 -11.42 18.31
N ALA A 23 8.56 -10.75 19.02
CA ALA A 23 8.90 -10.01 20.24
C ALA A 23 9.46 -10.91 21.35
N ALA A 24 8.97 -12.16 21.44
CA ALA A 24 9.43 -13.14 22.43
C ALA A 24 10.82 -13.71 22.12
N THR A 25 11.21 -13.77 20.84
CA THR A 25 12.49 -14.33 20.38
C THR A 25 13.52 -13.26 20.02
N ASP A 26 13.13 -11.98 19.99
CA ASP A 26 13.99 -10.85 19.64
C ASP A 26 14.87 -10.41 20.82
N ASP A 27 16.14 -10.83 20.75
CA ASP A 27 17.21 -10.56 21.73
C ASP A 27 18.07 -9.33 21.39
N ARG A 28 17.76 -8.63 20.29
CA ARG A 28 18.57 -7.51 19.79
C ARG A 28 18.13 -6.17 20.39
N VAL A 29 19.02 -5.19 20.30
CA VAL A 29 18.77 -3.82 20.79
C VAL A 29 17.62 -3.18 20.02
N ARG A 30 16.65 -2.63 20.76
CA ARG A 30 15.50 -1.90 20.24
C ARG A 30 15.73 -0.39 20.37
N PRO A 31 15.50 0.40 19.30
CA PRO A 31 15.46 1.85 19.41
C PRO A 31 14.37 2.31 20.40
N PRO A 32 14.43 3.57 20.89
CA PRO A 32 13.44 4.09 21.82
C PRO A 32 11.99 3.93 21.31
N ALA A 33 11.12 3.42 22.17
CA ALA A 33 9.69 3.14 21.90
C ALA A 33 9.40 2.08 20.82
N TRP A 34 10.41 1.38 20.30
CA TRP A 34 10.19 0.29 19.35
C TRP A 34 9.78 -1.00 20.07
N GLN A 35 8.77 -1.70 19.54
CA GLN A 35 8.34 -3.00 20.05
C GLN A 35 9.27 -4.13 19.63
N LEU A 36 9.82 -4.05 18.42
CA LEU A 36 10.74 -5.01 17.82
C LEU A 36 12.07 -4.36 17.47
N SER A 37 13.16 -5.12 17.44
CA SER A 37 14.44 -4.64 16.90
C SER A 37 14.35 -4.43 15.39
N PRO A 38 15.23 -3.59 14.79
CA PRO A 38 15.29 -3.42 13.34
C PRO A 38 15.36 -4.74 12.57
N ALA A 39 16.10 -5.73 13.07
CA ALA A 39 16.19 -7.03 12.42
C ALA A 39 14.86 -7.81 12.48
N ALA A 40 14.18 -7.79 13.62
CA ALA A 40 12.88 -8.43 13.79
C ALA A 40 11.79 -7.75 12.93
N VAL A 41 11.82 -6.42 12.78
CA VAL A 41 10.94 -5.69 11.85
C VAL A 41 11.19 -6.13 10.40
N VAL A 42 12.45 -6.29 9.98
CA VAL A 42 12.77 -6.79 8.63
C VAL A 42 12.25 -8.22 8.44
N THR A 43 12.42 -9.10 9.43
CA THR A 43 11.87 -10.47 9.39
C THR A 43 10.35 -10.47 9.34
N TYR A 44 9.68 -9.57 10.08
CA TYR A 44 8.23 -9.42 10.02
C TYR A 44 7.74 -9.12 8.61
N LEU A 45 8.40 -8.20 7.89
CA LEU A 45 7.98 -7.81 6.54
C LEU A 45 8.34 -8.86 5.48
N LEU A 46 9.54 -9.43 5.53
CA LEU A 46 10.07 -10.31 4.47
C LEU A 46 9.84 -11.80 4.74
N GLY A 47 9.22 -12.12 5.87
CA GLY A 47 9.05 -13.50 6.32
C GLY A 47 10.32 -14.13 6.87
N GLY A 48 10.17 -15.34 7.40
CA GLY A 48 11.23 -16.10 8.04
C GLY A 48 10.68 -16.95 9.18
N LYS A 49 11.43 -17.03 10.29
CA LYS A 49 11.01 -17.77 11.49
C LYS A 49 11.31 -16.97 12.76
N ALA A 50 10.45 -17.14 13.76
CA ALA A 50 10.62 -16.65 15.12
C ALA A 50 10.51 -17.85 16.08
N GLY A 51 11.64 -18.47 16.39
CA GLY A 51 11.64 -19.79 17.04
C GLY A 51 10.98 -20.83 16.14
N ASP A 52 9.93 -21.48 16.65
CA ASP A 52 9.14 -22.47 15.91
C ASP A 52 8.01 -21.85 15.07
N THR A 53 7.73 -20.56 15.24
CA THR A 53 6.66 -19.87 14.50
C THR A 53 7.17 -19.41 13.14
N GLU A 54 6.47 -19.80 12.07
CA GLU A 54 6.70 -19.28 10.73
C GLU A 54 6.14 -17.86 10.61
N ILE A 55 6.93 -16.96 10.04
CA ILE A 55 6.56 -15.57 9.80
C ILE A 55 6.25 -15.43 8.32
N SER A 56 5.00 -15.11 8.00
CA SER A 56 4.55 -14.95 6.62
C SER A 56 5.18 -13.70 5.99
N PRO A 57 5.57 -13.70 4.70
CA PRO A 57 6.05 -12.49 4.05
C PRO A 57 4.89 -11.54 3.72
N LYS A 58 4.99 -10.28 4.17
CA LYS A 58 4.03 -9.19 3.91
C LYS A 58 4.45 -8.37 2.70
N TYR A 59 5.73 -8.42 2.34
CA TYR A 59 6.29 -7.79 1.17
C TYR A 59 7.20 -8.77 0.44
N VAL A 60 6.99 -8.90 -0.88
CA VAL A 60 7.84 -9.69 -1.77
C VAL A 60 8.68 -8.70 -2.58
N GLY A 61 10.00 -8.75 -2.39
CA GLY A 61 10.92 -7.85 -3.05
C GLY A 61 12.31 -7.83 -2.41
N PRO A 62 13.20 -6.91 -2.85
CA PRO A 62 14.59 -6.91 -2.43
C PRO A 62 14.75 -6.64 -0.93
N ARG A 63 15.39 -7.56 -0.19
CA ARG A 63 15.63 -7.41 1.26
C ARG A 63 16.30 -6.09 1.62
N ARG A 64 17.29 -5.69 0.82
CA ARG A 64 18.08 -4.47 1.06
C ARG A 64 17.20 -3.22 1.10
N LEU A 65 16.11 -3.20 0.35
CA LEU A 65 15.17 -2.08 0.31
C LEU A 65 14.51 -1.90 1.69
N ILE A 66 13.97 -2.99 2.24
CA ILE A 66 13.30 -2.96 3.56
C ILE A 66 14.32 -2.66 4.67
N GLU A 67 15.54 -3.17 4.59
CA GLU A 67 16.61 -2.80 5.51
C GLU A 67 16.89 -1.29 5.52
N VAL A 68 16.95 -0.66 4.34
CA VAL A 68 17.15 0.80 4.24
C VAL A 68 15.96 1.56 4.83
N ALA A 69 14.73 1.11 4.56
CA ALA A 69 13.52 1.70 5.14
C ALA A 69 13.51 1.62 6.67
N VAL A 70 13.79 0.44 7.23
CA VAL A 70 13.84 0.24 8.69
C VAL A 70 15.01 1.00 9.32
N ALA A 71 16.19 0.98 8.71
CA ALA A 71 17.35 1.73 9.19
C ALA A 71 17.09 3.24 9.18
N THR A 72 16.35 3.76 8.19
CA THR A 72 15.91 5.15 8.17
C THR A 72 15.09 5.48 9.40
N LEU A 73 14.09 4.65 9.70
CA LEU A 73 13.17 4.89 10.82
C LEU A 73 13.85 4.74 12.20
N ALA A 74 14.93 3.97 12.28
CA ALA A 74 15.76 3.87 13.48
C ALA A 74 16.60 5.13 13.74
N THR A 75 16.63 6.08 12.80
CA THR A 75 17.23 7.42 12.94
C THR A 75 16.13 8.49 13.10
N ASP A 76 16.51 9.76 13.14
CA ASP A 76 15.59 10.91 13.17
C ASP A 76 15.02 11.29 11.79
N ARG A 77 15.48 10.64 10.71
CA ARG A 77 15.02 10.89 9.34
C ARG A 77 13.65 10.27 9.08
N ALA A 78 12.79 11.02 8.41
CA ALA A 78 11.52 10.50 7.91
C ALA A 78 11.72 9.63 6.67
N LEU A 79 10.83 8.65 6.47
CA LEU A 79 10.86 7.75 5.34
C LEU A 79 9.85 8.19 4.28
N LEU A 80 10.27 8.31 3.02
CA LEU A 80 9.38 8.48 1.88
C LEU A 80 9.40 7.23 1.02
N LEU A 81 8.30 6.50 0.97
CA LEU A 81 8.08 5.39 0.05
C LEU A 81 7.54 5.93 -1.27
N LEU A 82 8.33 5.77 -2.33
CA LEU A 82 8.00 6.27 -3.68
C LEU A 82 7.84 5.09 -4.64
N GLY A 83 6.99 5.21 -5.66
CA GLY A 83 6.87 4.20 -6.71
C GLY A 83 5.54 4.30 -7.45
N VAL A 84 5.41 3.57 -8.55
CA VAL A 84 4.16 3.55 -9.33
C VAL A 84 2.99 2.97 -8.51
N PRO A 85 1.73 3.20 -8.91
CA PRO A 85 0.57 2.57 -8.28
C PRO A 85 0.70 1.04 -8.17
N GLY A 86 0.25 0.48 -7.04
CA GLY A 86 0.26 -0.97 -6.78
C GLY A 86 1.61 -1.59 -6.37
N THR A 87 2.63 -0.78 -6.06
CA THR A 87 3.94 -1.24 -5.53
C THR A 87 3.97 -1.48 -4.01
N ALA A 88 2.79 -1.67 -3.39
CA ALA A 88 2.62 -1.95 -1.95
C ALA A 88 3.11 -0.85 -0.96
N LYS A 89 3.24 0.42 -1.38
CA LYS A 89 3.69 1.54 -0.51
C LYS A 89 2.90 1.67 0.80
N THR A 90 1.58 1.81 0.69
CA THR A 90 0.68 1.93 1.84
C THR A 90 0.69 0.69 2.72
N TRP A 91 0.83 -0.49 2.11
CA TRP A 91 0.93 -1.76 2.82
C TRP A 91 2.22 -1.85 3.64
N VAL A 92 3.37 -1.52 3.04
CA VAL A 92 4.66 -1.46 3.74
C VAL A 92 4.62 -0.40 4.85
N SER A 93 4.05 0.77 4.61
CA SER A 93 3.84 1.84 5.60
C SER A 93 3.05 1.35 6.83
N GLU A 94 1.94 0.65 6.61
CA GLU A 94 1.10 0.06 7.66
C GLU A 94 1.85 -0.98 8.50
N HIS A 95 2.48 -1.94 7.83
CA HIS A 95 3.20 -3.02 8.49
C HIS A 95 4.44 -2.54 9.24
N LEU A 96 5.13 -1.51 8.74
CA LEU A 96 6.22 -0.88 9.47
C LEU A 96 5.71 -0.22 10.76
N ALA A 97 4.61 0.55 10.69
CA ALA A 97 4.05 1.19 11.88
C ALA A 97 3.56 0.16 12.92
N ALA A 98 2.87 -0.89 12.46
CA ALA A 98 2.45 -2.00 13.32
C ALA A 98 3.62 -2.70 14.01
N ALA A 99 4.68 -3.06 13.28
CA ALA A 99 5.84 -3.74 13.86
C ALA A 99 6.71 -2.83 14.74
N ILE A 100 6.78 -1.53 14.44
CA ILE A 100 7.61 -0.58 15.17
C ILE A 100 6.93 -0.13 16.45
N CYS A 101 5.69 0.37 16.38
CA CYS A 101 5.02 0.96 17.55
C CYS A 101 3.69 0.30 17.92
N GLY A 102 3.24 -0.73 17.18
CA GLY A 102 1.98 -1.45 17.42
C GLY A 102 0.74 -0.60 17.26
N ASP A 103 0.84 0.45 16.44
CA ASP A 103 -0.27 1.32 16.10
C ASP A 103 -0.07 1.83 14.67
N SER A 104 -0.84 1.28 13.75
CA SER A 104 -0.82 1.68 12.34
C SER A 104 -1.90 2.72 12.00
N THR A 105 -2.66 3.19 13.00
CA THR A 105 -3.89 3.97 12.84
C THR A 105 -3.65 5.49 12.83
N LEU A 106 -2.42 5.94 13.13
CA LEU A 106 -2.04 7.37 13.11
C LEU A 106 -1.80 7.87 11.68
N LEU A 107 -2.90 7.93 10.92
CA LEU A 107 -2.90 8.15 9.48
C LEU A 107 -3.47 9.51 9.08
N VAL A 108 -2.76 10.19 8.18
CA VAL A 108 -3.25 11.33 7.39
C VAL A 108 -3.32 10.89 5.94
N GLN A 109 -4.50 10.98 5.33
CA GLN A 109 -4.69 10.71 3.90
C GLN A 109 -4.53 12.00 3.10
N GLY A 110 -3.63 11.98 2.13
CA GLY A 110 -3.40 13.08 1.21
C GLY A 110 -4.46 13.15 0.12
N THR A 111 -5.10 14.32 0.02
CA THR A 111 -6.09 14.68 -1.00
C THR A 111 -5.98 16.17 -1.28
N ALA A 112 -6.58 16.64 -2.39
CA ALA A 112 -6.63 18.06 -2.70
C ALA A 112 -7.40 18.89 -1.64
N GLY A 113 -8.25 18.25 -0.84
CA GLY A 113 -9.01 18.87 0.24
C GLY A 113 -8.40 18.69 1.64
N THR A 114 -7.21 18.08 1.75
CA THR A 114 -6.56 17.90 3.04
C THR A 114 -6.10 19.26 3.56
N ALA A 115 -6.55 19.64 4.75
CA ALA A 115 -6.25 20.91 5.38
C ALA A 115 -5.06 20.81 6.35
N GLU A 116 -4.46 21.95 6.72
CA GLU A 116 -3.29 22.02 7.60
C GLU A 116 -3.54 21.39 8.98
N GLU A 117 -4.77 21.48 9.48
CA GLU A 117 -5.19 20.91 10.77
C GLU A 117 -5.07 19.38 10.81
N ALA A 118 -5.13 18.72 9.65
CA ALA A 118 -4.93 17.28 9.54
C ALA A 118 -3.47 16.86 9.84
N ILE A 119 -2.51 17.77 9.64
CA ILE A 119 -1.10 17.57 10.03
C ILE A 119 -0.84 18.16 11.41
N ARG A 120 -1.27 19.40 11.67
CA ARG A 120 -0.90 20.10 12.91
C ARG A 120 -1.87 19.76 14.04
N TYR A 121 -2.93 20.53 14.16
CA TYR A 121 -3.99 20.39 15.14
C TYR A 121 -5.20 21.20 14.65
N GLY A 122 -6.39 20.79 15.07
CA GLY A 122 -7.62 21.56 14.87
C GLY A 122 -8.11 22.19 16.17
N TRP A 123 -9.28 22.82 16.09
CA TRP A 123 -9.97 23.40 17.25
C TRP A 123 -11.39 22.87 17.38
N ASN A 124 -11.78 22.57 18.61
CA ASN A 124 -13.17 22.46 19.00
C ASN A 124 -13.72 23.88 19.13
N TYR A 125 -14.36 24.37 18.06
CA TYR A 125 -14.84 25.75 18.00
C TYR A 125 -15.82 26.12 19.12
N ALA A 126 -16.63 25.17 19.60
CA ALA A 126 -17.54 25.44 20.71
C ALA A 126 -16.78 25.75 22.01
N GLN A 127 -15.74 24.96 22.32
CA GLN A 127 -14.89 25.23 23.48
C GLN A 127 -14.03 26.47 23.28
N LEU A 128 -13.51 26.68 22.07
CA LEU A 128 -12.71 27.85 21.72
C LEU A 128 -13.51 29.15 21.91
N ILE A 129 -14.78 29.19 21.49
CA ILE A 129 -15.65 30.35 21.68
C ILE A 129 -16.03 30.53 23.16
N ALA A 130 -16.32 29.43 23.86
CA ALA A 130 -16.78 29.50 25.25
C ALA A 130 -15.68 29.85 26.25
N GLN A 131 -14.45 29.39 26.01
CA GLN A 131 -13.36 29.40 27.00
C GLN A 131 -12.08 30.06 26.48
N GLY A 132 -12.03 30.42 25.19
CA GLY A 132 -10.82 30.90 24.53
C GLY A 132 -9.85 29.77 24.16
N PRO A 133 -8.69 30.11 23.58
CA PRO A 133 -7.64 29.13 23.29
C PRO A 133 -7.18 28.43 24.55
N SER A 134 -7.31 27.11 24.58
CA SER A 134 -6.87 26.26 25.69
C SER A 134 -6.52 24.86 25.18
N GLU A 135 -5.74 24.10 25.95
CA GLU A 135 -5.46 22.69 25.62
C GLU A 135 -6.75 21.86 25.46
N ALA A 136 -7.79 22.17 26.25
CA ALA A 136 -9.08 21.48 26.16
C ALA A 136 -9.77 21.72 24.82
N ALA A 137 -9.66 22.93 24.27
CA ALA A 137 -10.23 23.27 22.97
C ALA A 137 -9.42 22.70 21.79
N LEU A 138 -8.19 22.22 22.01
CA LEU A 138 -7.32 21.72 20.95
C LEU A 138 -7.73 20.29 20.53
N VAL A 139 -7.88 20.08 19.22
CA VAL A 139 -8.20 18.77 18.65
C VAL A 139 -6.92 18.20 18.04
N PRO A 140 -6.32 17.16 18.64
CA PRO A 140 -5.03 16.69 18.19
C PRO A 140 -5.11 15.95 16.86
N SER A 141 -4.19 16.27 15.95
CA SER A 141 -4.05 15.54 14.69
C SER A 141 -3.41 14.16 14.91
N PRO A 142 -3.51 13.22 13.96
CA PRO A 142 -2.77 11.96 14.02
C PRO A 142 -1.25 12.15 14.20
N VAL A 143 -0.67 13.17 13.55
CA VAL A 143 0.77 13.47 13.66
C VAL A 143 1.10 14.00 15.05
N GLN A 144 0.29 14.91 15.61
CA GLN A 144 0.50 15.39 16.97
C GLN A 144 0.41 14.26 18.00
N ARG A 145 -0.59 13.37 17.87
CA ARG A 145 -0.69 12.20 18.75
C ARG A 145 0.55 11.32 18.64
N ALA A 146 1.04 11.09 17.42
CA ALA A 146 2.27 10.32 17.20
C ALA A 146 3.48 10.96 17.90
N MET A 147 3.61 12.29 17.81
CA MET A 147 4.65 13.04 18.51
C MET A 147 4.56 12.87 20.02
N ALA A 148 3.36 13.01 20.60
CA ALA A 148 3.14 12.90 22.03
C ALA A 148 3.27 11.47 22.57
N GLU A 149 2.97 10.46 21.75
CA GLU A 149 2.95 9.04 22.14
C GLU A 149 4.21 8.26 21.73
N ALA A 150 5.20 8.91 21.12
CA ALA A 150 6.41 8.28 20.58
C ALA A 150 6.13 7.20 19.52
N LYS A 151 5.19 7.47 18.62
CA LYS A 151 4.71 6.53 17.58
C LYS A 151 5.05 6.99 16.17
N ILE A 152 4.79 6.13 15.20
CA ILE A 152 4.91 6.44 13.78
C ILE A 152 3.64 7.13 13.28
N ALA A 153 3.78 8.32 12.68
CA ALA A 153 2.72 8.94 11.89
C ALA A 153 2.85 8.52 10.42
N ARG A 154 1.73 8.19 9.79
CA ARG A 154 1.64 7.79 8.39
C ARG A 154 0.98 8.88 7.57
N ILE A 155 1.62 9.30 6.48
CA ILE A 155 1.10 10.30 5.54
C ILE A 155 0.99 9.66 4.17
N GLU A 156 -0.20 9.20 3.82
CA GLU A 156 -0.41 8.48 2.58
C GLU A 156 -0.72 9.46 1.44
N GLU A 157 -0.22 9.20 0.24
CA GLU A 157 -0.46 10.06 -0.94
C GLU A 157 -0.05 11.54 -0.70
N LEU A 158 1.13 11.76 -0.09
CA LEU A 158 1.64 13.08 0.31
C LEU A 158 1.57 14.13 -0.82
N THR A 159 1.88 13.73 -2.06
CA THR A 159 1.88 14.62 -3.22
C THR A 159 0.49 15.02 -3.68
N ARG A 160 -0.58 14.40 -3.19
CA ARG A 160 -1.97 14.83 -3.46
C ARG A 160 -2.41 15.99 -2.57
N MET A 161 -1.68 16.28 -1.49
CA MET A 161 -1.97 17.40 -0.59
C MET A 161 -1.54 18.73 -1.22
N PRO A 162 -2.24 19.85 -0.96
CA PRO A 162 -1.76 21.18 -1.32
C PRO A 162 -0.34 21.45 -0.81
N SER A 163 0.49 22.15 -1.59
CA SER A 163 1.91 22.34 -1.26
C SER A 163 2.14 23.12 0.04
N ASP A 164 1.29 24.09 0.35
CA ASP A 164 1.29 24.84 1.61
C ASP A 164 1.00 23.92 2.81
N VAL A 165 0.06 22.99 2.65
CA VAL A 165 -0.25 21.99 3.67
C VAL A 165 0.92 21.01 3.86
N GLN A 166 1.60 20.59 2.78
CA GLN A 166 2.81 19.76 2.89
C GLN A 166 3.93 20.44 3.68
N ASP A 167 4.09 21.76 3.50
CA ASP A 167 5.14 22.54 4.16
C ASP A 167 4.94 22.65 5.68
N ALA A 168 3.73 22.38 6.20
CA ALA A 168 3.49 22.23 7.64
C ALA A 168 4.35 21.12 8.29
N LEU A 169 4.84 20.16 7.50
CA LEU A 169 5.74 19.10 7.97
C LEU A 169 7.17 19.59 8.18
N ILE A 170 7.59 20.72 7.61
CA ILE A 170 9.00 21.16 7.62
C ILE A 170 9.53 21.28 9.06
N THR A 171 8.80 21.97 9.93
CA THR A 171 9.20 22.17 11.33
C THR A 171 9.11 20.87 12.12
N ILE A 172 8.04 20.09 11.90
CA ILE A 172 7.84 18.78 12.56
C ILE A 172 8.99 17.83 12.23
N LEU A 173 9.44 17.79 10.98
CA LEU A 173 10.48 16.86 10.55
C LEU A 173 11.89 17.31 10.97
N SER A 174 12.14 18.62 11.02
CA SER A 174 13.44 19.18 11.40
C SER A 174 13.64 19.32 12.89
N GLU A 175 12.77 20.06 13.55
CA GLU A 175 12.93 20.44 14.96
C GLU A 175 12.26 19.43 15.90
N LYS A 176 11.48 18.49 15.34
CA LYS A 176 10.64 17.56 16.12
C LYS A 176 9.72 18.31 17.09
N SER A 177 9.30 19.52 16.70
CA SER A 177 8.42 20.39 17.46
C SER A 177 7.25 20.86 16.60
N LEU A 178 6.10 21.05 17.25
CA LEU A 178 4.87 21.58 16.68
C LEU A 178 4.44 22.80 17.52
N PRO A 179 4.72 24.03 17.05
CA PRO A 179 4.30 25.24 17.73
C PRO A 179 2.78 25.40 17.76
N ILE A 180 2.27 25.88 18.89
CA ILE A 180 0.86 26.26 19.12
C ILE A 180 0.86 27.72 19.60
N PRO A 181 0.95 28.70 18.66
CA PRO A 181 1.10 30.11 19.01
C PRO A 181 -0.04 30.64 19.87
N GLU A 182 -1.26 30.14 19.66
CA GLU A 182 -2.46 30.55 20.40
C GLU A 182 -2.37 30.22 21.90
N LEU A 183 -1.53 29.24 22.27
CA LEU A 183 -1.26 28.86 23.66
C LEU A 183 0.11 29.36 24.15
N ALA A 184 0.83 30.14 23.34
CA ALA A 184 2.22 30.52 23.59
C ALA A 184 3.12 29.32 23.94
N GLY A 185 2.88 28.18 23.30
CA GLY A 185 3.53 26.91 23.61
C GLY A 185 3.86 26.09 22.38
N GLU A 186 4.36 24.88 22.62
CA GLU A 186 4.67 23.91 21.57
C GLU A 186 4.54 22.48 22.09
N ILE A 187 4.42 21.53 21.16
CA ILE A 187 4.52 20.10 21.45
C ILE A 187 5.83 19.59 20.88
N GLN A 188 6.71 19.12 21.77
CA GLN A 188 7.93 18.43 21.38
C GLN A 188 7.67 16.92 21.27
N ALA A 189 8.17 16.32 20.19
CA ALA A 189 8.01 14.89 19.96
C ALA A 189 8.87 14.09 20.95
N ARG A 190 8.28 13.02 21.48
CA ARG A 190 8.99 12.06 22.33
C ARG A 190 9.92 11.18 21.48
N LYS A 191 11.02 10.72 22.08
CA LYS A 191 11.96 9.79 21.43
C LYS A 191 11.22 8.52 20.99
N GLY A 192 11.29 8.21 19.70
CA GLY A 192 10.55 7.12 19.06
C GLY A 192 9.57 7.62 18.00
N PHE A 193 9.17 8.90 18.04
CA PHE A 193 8.38 9.51 16.97
C PHE A 193 9.13 9.53 15.64
N ASN A 194 8.46 9.12 14.56
CA ASN A 194 8.93 9.31 13.20
C ASN A 194 7.75 9.36 12.20
N VAL A 195 8.03 9.72 10.95
CA VAL A 195 7.02 9.83 9.88
C VAL A 195 7.36 8.89 8.74
N ILE A 196 6.36 8.15 8.26
CA ILE A 196 6.38 7.45 6.98
C ILE A 196 5.43 8.16 6.05
N ALA A 197 5.92 8.62 4.90
CA ALA A 197 5.12 9.18 3.84
C ALA A 197 5.10 8.27 2.61
N THR A 198 4.02 8.27 1.85
CA THR A 198 3.94 7.60 0.54
C THR A 198 3.63 8.59 -0.57
N ALA A 199 4.19 8.37 -1.76
CA ALA A 199 3.92 9.18 -2.94
C ALA A 199 4.02 8.34 -4.22
N ASN A 200 3.29 8.77 -5.26
CA ASN A 200 3.41 8.20 -6.61
C ASN A 200 4.39 9.03 -7.45
N ASP A 201 5.24 8.37 -8.24
CA ASP A 201 6.30 9.00 -9.04
C ASP A 201 5.81 9.54 -10.40
N ARG A 202 4.61 9.14 -10.85
CA ARG A 202 4.11 9.35 -12.22
C ARG A 202 2.66 9.81 -12.32
N ASP A 203 2.04 10.23 -11.22
CA ASP A 203 0.66 10.72 -11.28
C ASP A 203 0.60 12.09 -11.97
N LYS A 204 -0.33 12.25 -12.91
CA LYS A 204 -0.67 13.57 -13.47
C LYS A 204 -1.55 14.32 -12.47
N GLY A 205 -1.26 15.60 -12.25
CA GLY A 205 -2.07 16.45 -11.37
C GLY A 205 -1.76 16.33 -9.87
N VAL A 206 -0.55 15.91 -9.53
CA VAL A 206 -0.03 15.94 -8.14
C VAL A 206 0.90 17.12 -7.93
N ASN A 207 1.02 17.57 -6.69
CA ASN A 207 1.91 18.63 -6.29
C ASN A 207 3.34 18.09 -6.13
N GLU A 208 4.32 18.83 -6.63
CA GLU A 208 5.74 18.50 -6.44
C GLU A 208 6.17 18.82 -5.00
N LEU A 209 6.96 17.91 -4.40
CA LEU A 209 7.56 18.16 -3.10
C LEU A 209 8.57 19.30 -3.19
N SER A 210 8.45 20.30 -2.31
CA SER A 210 9.45 21.36 -2.21
C SER A 210 10.84 20.77 -1.94
N SER A 211 11.89 21.41 -2.45
CA SER A 211 13.27 20.95 -2.22
C SER A 211 13.62 20.91 -0.72
N ALA A 212 13.00 21.81 0.06
CA ALA A 212 13.11 21.88 1.51
C ALA A 212 12.49 20.65 2.19
N LEU A 213 11.33 20.19 1.73
CA LEU A 213 10.69 19.00 2.27
C LEU A 213 11.40 17.72 1.81
N ARG A 214 11.76 17.63 0.52
CA ARG A 214 12.45 16.46 -0.05
C ARG A 214 13.74 16.10 0.70
N ARG A 215 14.55 17.07 1.12
CA ARG A 215 15.80 16.83 1.88
C ARG A 215 15.59 16.31 3.31
N ARG A 216 14.36 16.35 3.85
CA ARG A 216 14.00 15.86 5.19
C ARG A 216 13.54 14.40 5.19
N PHE A 217 13.28 13.85 4.01
CA PHE A 217 13.00 12.44 3.83
C PHE A 217 14.23 11.69 3.32
N ASN A 218 14.39 10.45 3.77
CA ASN A 218 15.11 9.46 2.99
C ASN A 218 14.12 8.75 2.06
N THR A 219 14.40 8.76 0.76
CA THR A 219 13.50 8.16 -0.23
C THR A 219 13.89 6.72 -0.52
N VAL A 220 12.91 5.82 -0.43
CA VAL A 220 13.00 4.43 -0.82
C VAL A 220 12.01 4.18 -1.94
N VAL A 221 12.50 3.76 -3.11
CA VAL A 221 11.67 3.53 -4.29
C VAL A 221 11.26 2.05 -4.33
N LEU A 222 9.97 1.77 -4.17
CA LEU A 222 9.41 0.42 -4.30
C LEU A 222 9.24 0.06 -5.78
N PRO A 223 9.96 -0.98 -6.27
CA PRO A 223 9.80 -1.45 -7.64
C PRO A 223 8.51 -2.27 -7.79
N LEU A 224 8.14 -2.53 -9.05
CA LEU A 224 7.20 -3.60 -9.38
C LEU A 224 7.87 -4.96 -9.13
N PRO A 225 7.10 -6.06 -8.96
CA PRO A 225 7.67 -7.39 -8.80
C PRO A 225 8.57 -7.79 -9.98
N ASP A 226 9.74 -8.32 -9.67
CA ASP A 226 10.78 -8.62 -10.67
C ASP A 226 10.34 -9.74 -11.62
N SER A 227 9.78 -10.83 -11.08
CA SER A 227 9.32 -11.99 -11.86
C SER A 227 7.79 -12.11 -11.94
N ALA A 228 7.31 -12.87 -12.91
CA ALA A 228 5.89 -13.21 -13.00
C ALA A 228 5.47 -14.11 -11.82
N ASP A 229 6.34 -15.02 -11.38
CA ASP A 229 6.09 -15.90 -10.25
C ASP A 229 5.91 -15.11 -8.94
N ASP A 230 6.73 -14.08 -8.70
CA ASP A 230 6.56 -13.20 -7.54
C ASP A 230 5.20 -12.47 -7.59
N GLU A 231 4.81 -11.95 -8.76
CA GLU A 231 3.53 -11.26 -8.91
C GLU A 231 2.34 -12.21 -8.75
N VAL A 232 2.45 -13.45 -9.26
CA VAL A 232 1.47 -14.52 -9.04
C VAL A 232 1.37 -14.91 -7.57
N GLU A 233 2.48 -15.02 -6.85
CA GLU A 233 2.49 -15.32 -5.41
C GLU A 233 1.76 -14.22 -4.62
N ILE A 234 2.07 -12.95 -4.91
CA ILE A 234 1.43 -11.79 -4.28
C ILE A 234 -0.08 -11.78 -4.54
N VAL A 235 -0.50 -11.96 -5.80
CA VAL A 235 -1.91 -11.98 -6.18
C VAL A 235 -2.63 -13.15 -5.52
N SER A 236 -2.05 -14.35 -5.55
CA SER A 236 -2.64 -15.56 -4.96
C SER A 236 -2.86 -15.41 -3.47
N ARG A 237 -1.87 -14.90 -2.73
CA ARG A 237 -1.99 -14.67 -1.28
C ARG A 237 -3.09 -13.66 -0.96
N ARG A 238 -3.13 -12.52 -1.66
CA ARG A 238 -4.14 -11.48 -1.39
C ARG A 238 -5.53 -11.90 -1.81
N VAL A 239 -5.67 -12.63 -2.92
CA VAL A 239 -6.95 -13.19 -3.36
C VAL A 239 -7.47 -14.20 -2.34
N ALA A 240 -6.62 -15.08 -1.81
CA ALA A 240 -7.03 -16.03 -0.76
C ALA A 240 -7.48 -15.32 0.52
N GLN A 241 -6.73 -14.31 0.98
CA GLN A 241 -7.07 -13.51 2.17
C GLN A 241 -8.39 -12.73 1.98
N LEU A 242 -8.55 -12.05 0.85
CA LEU A 242 -9.78 -11.32 0.54
C LEU A 242 -10.97 -12.27 0.34
N GLY A 243 -10.76 -13.40 -0.33
CA GLY A 243 -11.78 -14.43 -0.52
C GLY A 243 -12.30 -14.97 0.80
N ALA A 244 -11.41 -15.27 1.75
CA ALA A 244 -11.81 -15.69 3.10
C ALA A 244 -12.63 -14.60 3.83
N SER A 245 -12.22 -13.33 3.73
CA SER A 245 -12.96 -12.21 4.35
C SER A 245 -14.34 -11.97 3.74
N LEU A 246 -14.52 -12.37 2.48
CA LEU A 246 -15.78 -12.30 1.73
C LEU A 246 -16.59 -13.60 1.80
N GLU A 247 -16.14 -14.58 2.60
CA GLU A 247 -16.75 -15.91 2.73
C GLU A 247 -16.90 -16.64 1.38
N LEU A 248 -15.98 -16.40 0.45
CA LEU A 248 -15.93 -17.09 -0.84
C LEU A 248 -15.39 -18.52 -0.66
N PRO A 249 -15.85 -19.50 -1.48
CA PRO A 249 -15.36 -20.87 -1.40
C PRO A 249 -13.84 -20.92 -1.66
N PRO A 250 -13.08 -21.86 -1.07
CA PRO A 250 -11.68 -22.10 -1.41
C PRO A 250 -11.53 -22.48 -2.88
N GLN A 251 -10.52 -21.95 -3.56
CA GLN A 251 -10.37 -22.11 -5.01
C GLN A 251 -9.01 -22.68 -5.37
N ASP A 252 -8.91 -24.00 -5.39
CA ASP A 252 -7.72 -24.71 -5.85
C ASP A 252 -7.46 -24.50 -7.35
N SER A 253 -8.48 -24.09 -8.12
CA SER A 253 -8.41 -23.88 -9.58
C SER A 253 -8.12 -22.43 -10.00
N ALA A 254 -7.95 -21.49 -9.07
CA ALA A 254 -7.78 -20.07 -9.44
C ALA A 254 -6.38 -19.74 -10.00
N LEU A 255 -5.38 -20.60 -9.76
CA LEU A 255 -3.98 -20.31 -10.08
C LEU A 255 -3.73 -20.07 -11.57
N ASP A 256 -4.40 -20.82 -12.45
CA ASP A 256 -4.22 -20.67 -13.89
C ASP A 256 -4.78 -19.33 -14.41
N GLU A 257 -5.93 -18.89 -13.88
CA GLU A 257 -6.49 -17.59 -14.22
C GLU A 257 -5.73 -16.43 -13.56
N ILE A 258 -5.17 -16.62 -12.36
CA ILE A 258 -4.23 -15.65 -11.76
C ILE A 258 -3.01 -15.47 -12.66
N ARG A 259 -2.37 -16.57 -13.08
CA ARG A 259 -1.24 -16.52 -14.02
C ARG A 259 -1.63 -15.81 -15.31
N ARG A 260 -2.81 -16.13 -15.87
CA ARG A 260 -3.31 -15.49 -17.09
C ARG A 260 -3.44 -13.97 -16.92
N VAL A 261 -4.09 -13.49 -15.86
CA VAL A 261 -4.24 -12.06 -15.57
C VAL A 261 -2.87 -11.40 -15.42
N VAL A 262 -1.96 -11.99 -14.64
CA VAL A 262 -0.61 -11.47 -14.43
C VAL A 262 0.16 -11.39 -15.73
N THR A 263 0.17 -12.44 -16.56
CA THR A 263 0.84 -12.45 -17.85
C THR A 263 0.31 -11.34 -18.75
N VAL A 264 -1.02 -11.21 -18.92
CA VAL A 264 -1.61 -10.13 -19.74
C VAL A 264 -1.14 -8.76 -19.25
N PHE A 265 -1.18 -8.53 -17.94
CA PHE A 265 -0.82 -7.24 -17.36
C PHE A 265 0.66 -6.93 -17.54
N ARG A 266 1.52 -7.91 -17.28
CA ARG A 266 2.98 -7.78 -17.46
C ARG A 266 3.34 -7.50 -18.90
N GLU A 267 2.79 -8.25 -19.86
CA GLU A 267 3.13 -8.11 -21.28
C GLU A 267 2.74 -6.75 -21.84
N LEU A 268 1.51 -6.30 -21.54
CA LEU A 268 1.02 -4.98 -21.93
C LEU A 268 1.81 -3.84 -21.24
N ARG A 269 2.13 -4.01 -19.95
CA ARG A 269 2.91 -3.04 -19.17
C ARG A 269 4.36 -2.93 -19.65
N SER A 270 5.00 -4.04 -20.01
CA SER A 270 6.37 -4.05 -20.54
C SER A 270 6.47 -3.78 -22.04
N GLY A 271 5.34 -3.77 -22.76
CA GLY A 271 5.30 -3.56 -24.21
C GLY A 271 5.91 -4.71 -25.00
N ARG A 272 5.91 -5.92 -24.43
CA ARG A 272 6.52 -7.11 -25.04
C ARG A 272 6.01 -8.37 -24.36
N THR A 273 5.90 -9.47 -25.09
CA THR A 273 5.57 -10.78 -24.54
C THR A 273 6.63 -11.31 -23.55
N GLU A 274 6.23 -12.21 -22.64
CA GLU A 274 7.10 -12.78 -21.60
C GLU A 274 8.27 -13.56 -22.20
N ASP A 275 8.06 -14.21 -23.35
CA ASP A 275 9.11 -14.89 -24.12
C ASP A 275 10.05 -13.92 -24.86
N GLY A 276 9.76 -12.62 -24.82
CA GLY A 276 10.53 -11.55 -25.43
C GLY A 276 10.45 -11.48 -26.96
N ARG A 277 9.60 -12.29 -27.60
CA ARG A 277 9.58 -12.44 -29.07
C ARG A 277 8.73 -11.40 -29.79
N THR A 278 7.63 -10.97 -29.17
CA THR A 278 6.64 -10.11 -29.82
C THR A 278 6.54 -8.77 -29.09
N ALA A 279 6.76 -7.68 -29.82
CA ALA A 279 6.51 -6.33 -29.30
C ALA A 279 4.99 -6.09 -29.21
N VAL A 280 4.56 -5.44 -28.13
CA VAL A 280 3.15 -5.16 -27.84
C VAL A 280 3.01 -3.67 -27.51
N LYS A 281 1.90 -3.06 -27.89
CA LYS A 281 1.60 -1.68 -27.49
C LYS A 281 1.19 -1.64 -26.02
N SER A 282 1.63 -0.62 -25.29
CA SER A 282 1.22 -0.40 -23.91
C SER A 282 -0.01 0.50 -23.83
N PRO A 283 -1.03 0.15 -23.04
CA PRO A 283 -2.18 1.02 -22.80
C PRO A 283 -1.81 2.19 -21.88
N SER A 284 -2.74 3.13 -21.72
CA SER A 284 -2.59 4.27 -20.83
C SER A 284 -2.58 3.91 -19.33
N GLY A 285 -3.20 2.78 -18.97
CA GLY A 285 -3.29 2.28 -17.60
C GLY A 285 -1.99 1.67 -17.06
N THR A 286 -1.85 1.63 -15.73
CA THR A 286 -0.66 1.10 -15.06
C THR A 286 -0.55 -0.41 -15.10
N LEU A 287 -1.69 -1.12 -15.11
CA LEU A 287 -1.78 -2.58 -15.03
C LEU A 287 -0.99 -3.12 -13.84
N SER A 288 -1.33 -2.60 -12.66
CA SER A 288 -0.64 -2.89 -11.41
C SER A 288 -1.07 -4.21 -10.79
N THR A 289 -0.26 -4.72 -9.86
CA THR A 289 -0.58 -5.93 -9.07
C THR A 289 -1.90 -5.77 -8.29
N ALA A 290 -2.22 -4.55 -7.85
CA ALA A 290 -3.49 -4.26 -7.18
C ALA A 290 -4.70 -4.40 -8.14
N GLU A 291 -4.55 -3.98 -9.40
CA GLU A 291 -5.58 -4.18 -10.41
C GLU A 291 -5.75 -5.69 -10.71
N ALA A 292 -4.67 -6.47 -10.75
CA ALA A 292 -4.75 -7.92 -10.93
C ALA A 292 -5.51 -8.61 -9.79
N ILE A 293 -5.23 -8.24 -8.53
CA ILE A 293 -5.99 -8.72 -7.36
C ILE A 293 -7.48 -8.37 -7.51
N SER A 294 -7.81 -7.15 -7.93
CA SER A 294 -9.20 -6.72 -8.13
C SER A 294 -9.90 -7.53 -9.22
N VAL A 295 -9.24 -7.79 -10.34
CA VAL A 295 -9.79 -8.59 -11.45
C VAL A 295 -10.07 -10.02 -11.00
N VAL A 296 -9.11 -10.67 -10.36
CA VAL A 296 -9.28 -12.06 -9.90
C VAL A 296 -10.34 -12.14 -8.81
N THR A 297 -10.32 -11.26 -7.81
CA THR A 297 -11.32 -11.25 -6.73
C THR A 297 -12.73 -11.00 -7.27
N GLY A 298 -12.88 -10.09 -8.24
CA GLY A 298 -14.15 -9.86 -8.93
C GLY A 298 -14.61 -11.09 -9.72
N GLY A 299 -13.71 -11.75 -10.45
CA GLY A 299 -14.00 -13.00 -11.15
C GLY A 299 -14.42 -14.12 -10.19
N LEU A 300 -13.78 -14.23 -9.02
CA LEU A 300 -14.18 -15.19 -7.99
C LEU A 300 -15.58 -14.93 -7.46
N ALA A 301 -15.92 -13.68 -7.20
CA ALA A 301 -17.26 -13.31 -6.79
C ALA A 301 -18.29 -13.63 -7.89
N LEU A 302 -17.96 -13.39 -9.15
CA LEU A 302 -18.81 -13.76 -10.28
C LEU A 302 -19.05 -15.28 -10.33
N ALA A 303 -17.98 -16.07 -10.27
CA ALA A 303 -18.06 -17.52 -10.29
C ALA A 303 -18.86 -18.08 -9.10
N ALA A 304 -18.63 -17.54 -7.89
CA ALA A 304 -19.28 -18.00 -6.67
C ALA A 304 -20.78 -17.65 -6.60
N HIS A 305 -21.18 -16.47 -7.08
CA HIS A 305 -22.56 -16.00 -6.94
C HIS A 305 -23.43 -16.21 -8.18
N PHE A 306 -22.83 -16.23 -9.38
CA PHE A 306 -23.56 -16.33 -10.65
C PHE A 306 -23.13 -17.53 -11.51
N GLY A 307 -22.09 -18.25 -11.09
CA GLY A 307 -21.59 -19.45 -11.76
C GLY A 307 -21.77 -20.72 -10.91
N ASP A 308 -20.88 -21.68 -11.13
CA ASP A 308 -20.81 -22.95 -10.39
C ASP A 308 -19.69 -22.95 -9.32
N GLY A 309 -19.17 -21.77 -8.98
CA GLY A 309 -18.09 -21.59 -8.04
C GLY A 309 -16.69 -21.84 -8.59
N VAL A 310 -16.52 -22.20 -9.87
CA VAL A 310 -15.21 -22.42 -10.49
C VAL A 310 -14.81 -21.22 -11.34
N LEU A 311 -13.67 -20.59 -10.99
CA LEU A 311 -13.12 -19.48 -11.76
C LEU A 311 -12.69 -19.91 -13.16
N ARG A 312 -13.22 -19.23 -14.18
CA ARG A 312 -12.86 -19.46 -15.60
C ARG A 312 -12.45 -18.17 -16.29
N SER A 313 -11.91 -18.32 -17.49
CA SER A 313 -11.49 -17.22 -18.36
C SER A 313 -12.61 -16.20 -18.62
N TYR A 314 -13.88 -16.61 -18.66
CA TYR A 314 -15.03 -15.72 -18.83
C TYR A 314 -15.20 -14.75 -17.65
N ASP A 315 -14.99 -15.23 -16.43
CA ASP A 315 -15.20 -14.45 -15.20
C ASP A 315 -14.15 -13.34 -15.03
N VAL A 316 -12.94 -13.54 -15.57
CA VAL A 316 -11.85 -12.55 -15.53
C VAL A 316 -11.80 -11.64 -16.76
N ALA A 317 -12.36 -12.06 -17.91
CA ALA A 317 -12.24 -11.34 -19.18
C ALA A 317 -12.77 -9.90 -19.11
N GLY A 318 -13.94 -9.70 -18.51
CA GLY A 318 -14.51 -8.36 -18.33
C GLY A 318 -13.68 -7.46 -17.41
N GLY A 319 -13.13 -8.04 -16.34
CA GLY A 319 -12.24 -7.34 -15.42
C GLY A 319 -10.93 -6.90 -16.09
N ILE A 320 -10.31 -7.80 -16.88
CA ILE A 320 -9.11 -7.47 -17.66
C ILE A 320 -9.40 -6.36 -18.67
N LEU A 321 -10.50 -6.46 -19.43
CA LEU A 321 -10.89 -5.43 -20.39
C LEU A 321 -11.04 -4.06 -19.72
N GLY A 322 -11.73 -3.98 -18.58
CA GLY A 322 -11.91 -2.73 -17.84
C GLY A 322 -10.64 -2.19 -17.16
N ALA A 323 -9.66 -3.05 -16.90
CA ALA A 323 -8.34 -2.63 -16.43
C ALA A 323 -7.47 -2.07 -17.57
N VAL A 324 -7.49 -2.73 -18.73
CA VAL A 324 -6.70 -2.35 -19.91
C VAL A 324 -7.27 -1.11 -20.60
N VAL A 325 -8.58 -1.03 -20.79
CA VAL A 325 -9.22 0.04 -21.56
C VAL A 325 -9.71 1.15 -20.62
N LYS A 326 -8.84 2.13 -20.35
CA LYS A 326 -9.19 3.36 -19.60
C LYS A 326 -9.55 4.51 -20.53
N ASP A 327 -8.85 4.61 -21.67
CA ASP A 327 -9.21 5.45 -22.80
C ASP A 327 -9.93 4.59 -23.86
N PRO A 328 -11.26 4.75 -24.06
CA PRO A 328 -12.02 3.94 -25.00
C PRO A 328 -11.54 4.02 -26.45
N SER A 329 -10.82 5.08 -26.81
CA SER A 329 -10.32 5.29 -28.17
C SER A 329 -8.95 4.65 -28.38
N ALA A 330 -7.96 5.03 -27.57
CA ALA A 330 -6.58 4.59 -27.74
C ALA A 330 -6.37 3.15 -27.24
N ASP A 331 -6.86 2.84 -26.02
CA ASP A 331 -6.55 1.57 -25.37
C ASP A 331 -7.33 0.40 -25.99
N ARG A 332 -8.49 0.67 -26.60
CA ARG A 332 -9.28 -0.36 -27.32
C ARG A 332 -8.54 -0.89 -28.54
N VAL A 333 -7.77 -0.05 -29.23
CA VAL A 333 -6.90 -0.47 -30.35
C VAL A 333 -5.78 -1.36 -29.83
N VAL A 334 -5.12 -0.95 -28.74
CA VAL A 334 -4.06 -1.72 -28.07
C VAL A 334 -4.56 -3.11 -27.67
N TRP A 335 -5.72 -3.17 -27.02
CA TRP A 335 -6.34 -4.41 -26.59
C TRP A 335 -6.68 -5.35 -27.75
N SER A 336 -7.29 -4.81 -28.80
CA SER A 336 -7.69 -5.60 -29.97
C SER A 336 -6.47 -6.20 -30.69
N GLU A 337 -5.39 -5.43 -30.83
CA GLU A 337 -4.14 -5.88 -31.45
C GLU A 337 -3.46 -6.97 -30.63
N TYR A 338 -3.44 -6.83 -29.30
CA TYR A 338 -2.91 -7.85 -28.40
C TYR A 338 -3.71 -9.16 -28.47
N LEU A 339 -5.04 -9.08 -28.53
CA LEU A 339 -5.89 -10.25 -28.69
C LEU A 339 -5.61 -11.01 -30.00
N GLU A 340 -5.51 -10.29 -31.12
CA GLU A 340 -5.31 -10.89 -32.44
C GLU A 340 -3.91 -11.43 -32.69
N THR A 341 -2.90 -10.78 -32.13
CA THR A 341 -1.49 -11.07 -32.44
C THR A 341 -0.87 -12.01 -31.42
N VAL A 342 -1.24 -11.89 -30.15
CA VAL A 342 -0.63 -12.66 -29.05
C VAL A 342 -1.58 -13.74 -28.55
N VAL A 343 -2.78 -13.36 -28.12
CA VAL A 343 -3.69 -14.28 -27.43
C VAL A 343 -4.23 -15.35 -28.36
N ARG A 344 -4.61 -15.00 -29.60
CA ARG A 344 -5.18 -15.93 -30.59
C ARG A 344 -4.24 -17.09 -30.94
N GLU A 345 -2.94 -16.80 -31.03
CA GLU A 345 -1.91 -17.77 -31.43
C GLU A 345 -1.30 -18.53 -30.23
N ARG A 346 -1.68 -18.20 -28.99
CA ARG A 346 -1.12 -18.79 -27.77
C ARG A 346 -1.85 -20.09 -27.39
N ASP A 347 -1.08 -21.17 -27.29
CA ASP A 347 -1.59 -22.48 -26.88
C ASP A 347 -2.28 -22.42 -25.50
N GLY A 348 -3.48 -23.01 -25.40
CA GLY A 348 -4.27 -23.03 -24.16
C GLY A 348 -5.01 -21.74 -23.82
N TRP A 349 -5.08 -20.76 -24.74
CA TRP A 349 -5.75 -19.47 -24.53
C TRP A 349 -7.00 -19.27 -25.41
N SER A 350 -7.47 -20.31 -26.10
CA SER A 350 -8.64 -20.24 -26.98
C SER A 350 -9.93 -19.81 -26.28
N ASP A 351 -10.17 -20.30 -25.07
CA ASP A 351 -11.38 -19.99 -24.31
C ASP A 351 -11.36 -18.55 -23.79
N PHE A 352 -10.18 -18.09 -23.39
CA PHE A 352 -9.96 -16.69 -23.03
C PHE A 352 -10.13 -15.76 -24.23
N TYR A 353 -9.56 -16.10 -25.39
CA TYR A 353 -9.74 -15.34 -26.62
C TYR A 353 -11.23 -15.16 -26.97
N ARG A 354 -12.01 -16.25 -26.91
CA ARG A 354 -13.47 -16.22 -27.17
C ARG A 354 -14.19 -15.34 -26.15
N ALA A 355 -13.92 -15.53 -24.86
CA ALA A 355 -14.53 -14.72 -23.80
C ALA A 355 -14.27 -13.22 -23.98
N CYS A 356 -13.04 -12.84 -24.35
CA CYS A 356 -12.73 -11.43 -24.61
C CYS A 356 -13.41 -10.90 -25.88
N ARG A 357 -13.50 -11.71 -26.95
CA ARG A 357 -14.17 -11.35 -28.21
C ARG A 357 -15.66 -11.09 -28.03
N ASP A 358 -16.34 -11.86 -27.17
CA ASP A 358 -17.77 -11.68 -26.89
C ASP A 358 -18.07 -10.37 -26.14
N LEU A 359 -17.06 -9.78 -25.50
CA LEU A 359 -17.16 -8.53 -24.73
C LEU A 359 -16.68 -7.30 -25.51
N SER A 360 -16.01 -7.47 -26.66
CA SER A 360 -15.33 -6.36 -27.36
C SER A 360 -16.24 -5.56 -28.28
#